data_AF-A0A7X8YIN2-F1
#
_entry.id   AF-A0A7X8YIN2-F1
#
_cell.length_a   1.000
_cell.length_b   1.000
_cell.length_c   1.000
_cell.angle_alpha   90.00
_cell.angle_beta   90.00
_cell.angle_gamma   90.00
#
_symmetry.space_group_name_H-M   'P 1'
#
loop_
_entity.id
_entity.type
_entity.pdbx_description
1 polymer ?
#
loop_
_entity_poly.entity_id
_entity_poly.type
_entity_poly.pdbx_seq_one_letter_code
_entity_poly.pdbx_strand_id
1 'polypeptide(L)'
;MKWGALNERSVTSNKTRIERELKMPEKEIKPLKEHPVDFAQMLREELKRDNMSQPNFADAYYREVVGVNAEEYDLEKHRERFKKLLNSTDSRSPERIASYYRYFFQQYRTDGKYTYADKQAAWDMFVELDTSIATRSLKGGDIESALSRLAHLFNFHRQTAHKHGFGCRHYYETVNDIFEGSLRPFTTKWHGQFESGIKSDDQEKLCRKELRNLQKKLSELKEKLNGMCC
;
A
#
# COMPACT_ATOMS: atom_id res chain seq x y z
N MET A 1 62.79 -29.75 27.25
CA MET A 1 61.81 -29.79 26.14
C MET A 1 60.85 -28.62 26.32
N LYS A 2 60.88 -27.65 25.40
CA LYS A 2 60.08 -26.42 25.42
C LYS A 2 58.91 -26.58 24.45
N TRP A 3 57.69 -26.72 24.94
CA TRP A 3 56.46 -26.58 24.16
C TRP A 3 55.37 -26.02 25.09
N GLY A 4 54.88 -24.81 24.82
CA GLY A 4 53.75 -24.24 25.57
C GLY A 4 53.74 -22.73 25.78
N ALA A 5 54.17 -21.90 24.81
CA ALA A 5 54.09 -20.44 24.99
C ALA A 5 53.96 -19.62 23.68
N LEU A 6 53.42 -20.18 22.60
CA LEU A 6 53.34 -19.48 21.30
C LEU A 6 51.93 -19.25 20.74
N ASN A 7 50.85 -19.66 21.42
CA ASN A 7 49.50 -19.56 20.85
C ASN A 7 48.53 -18.55 21.49
N GLU A 8 48.95 -17.76 22.48
CA GLU A 8 48.05 -16.78 23.13
C GLU A 8 48.31 -15.31 22.73
N ARG A 9 49.49 -15.00 22.17
CA ARG A 9 49.83 -13.63 21.74
C ARG A 9 49.30 -13.25 20.35
N SER A 10 49.07 -14.22 19.46
CA SER A 10 48.53 -13.98 18.12
C SER A 10 47.01 -13.75 18.12
N VAL A 11 46.28 -14.39 19.04
CA VAL A 11 44.82 -14.26 19.16
C VAL A 11 44.43 -12.94 19.80
N THR A 12 45.19 -12.47 20.80
CA THR A 12 44.94 -11.20 21.51
C THR A 12 45.27 -9.97 20.66
N SER A 13 46.33 -10.03 19.85
CA SER A 13 46.74 -8.93 18.95
C SER A 13 45.80 -8.75 17.75
N ASN A 14 45.25 -9.84 17.18
CA ASN A 14 44.27 -9.72 16.10
C ASN A 14 42.90 -9.26 16.60
N LYS A 15 42.50 -9.61 17.83
CA LYS A 15 41.24 -9.15 18.43
C LYS A 15 41.25 -7.64 18.66
N THR A 16 42.36 -7.09 19.15
CA THR A 16 42.52 -5.63 19.36
C THR A 16 42.64 -4.82 18.07
N ARG A 17 43.06 -5.44 16.95
CA ARG A 17 43.13 -4.77 15.65
C ARG A 17 41.77 -4.73 14.95
N ILE A 18 41.00 -5.81 15.00
CA ILE A 18 39.64 -5.88 14.45
C ILE A 18 38.68 -4.96 15.23
N GLU A 19 38.82 -4.88 16.56
CA GLU A 19 38.03 -3.96 17.40
C GLU A 19 38.37 -2.47 17.15
N ARG A 20 39.55 -2.15 16.61
CA ARG A 20 39.93 -0.78 16.21
C ARG A 20 39.50 -0.42 14.79
N GLU A 21 39.45 -1.38 13.87
CA GLU A 21 39.05 -1.15 12.46
C GLU A 21 37.52 -1.15 12.25
N LEU A 22 36.73 -1.70 13.18
CA LEU A 22 35.25 -1.67 13.14
C LEU A 22 34.60 -0.49 13.87
N LYS A 23 35.39 0.42 14.45
CA LYS A 23 34.87 1.65 15.04
C LYS A 23 34.66 2.70 13.95
N MET A 24 33.69 2.44 13.06
CA MET A 24 33.13 3.49 12.23
C MET A 24 32.67 4.61 13.15
N PRO A 25 32.94 5.88 12.84
CA PRO A 25 32.37 6.96 13.62
C PRO A 25 30.86 6.77 13.56
N GLU A 26 30.23 6.57 14.72
CA GLU A 26 28.81 6.82 14.88
C GLU A 26 28.62 8.27 14.46
N LYS A 27 28.37 8.48 13.16
CA LYS A 27 27.77 9.71 12.69
C LYS A 27 26.45 9.71 13.42
N GLU A 28 26.39 10.51 14.46
CA GLU A 28 25.18 10.90 15.16
C GLU A 28 24.15 11.18 14.07
N ILE A 29 23.27 10.21 13.80
CA ILE A 29 22.16 10.38 12.88
C ILE A 29 21.28 11.34 13.64
N LYS A 30 21.50 12.64 13.40
CA LYS A 30 20.57 13.67 13.85
C LYS A 30 19.21 13.17 13.38
N PRO A 31 18.24 12.99 14.29
CA PRO A 31 16.91 12.59 13.89
C PRO A 31 16.50 13.54 12.77
N LEU A 32 16.05 12.98 11.64
CA LEU A 32 15.44 13.81 10.60
C LEU A 32 14.44 14.68 11.33
N LYS A 33 14.66 16.00 11.31
CA LYS A 33 13.69 16.93 11.85
C LYS A 33 12.40 16.62 11.10
N GLU A 34 11.43 16.01 11.78
CA GLU A 34 10.09 15.87 11.26
C GLU A 34 9.61 17.30 11.01
N HIS A 35 9.70 17.74 9.75
CA HIS A 35 9.09 18.98 9.36
C HIS A 35 7.59 18.74 9.51
N PRO A 36 6.88 19.54 10.32
CA PRO A 36 5.43 19.38 10.48
C PRO A 36 4.79 19.44 9.09
N VAL A 37 3.94 18.45 8.80
CA VAL A 37 3.28 18.32 7.49
C VAL A 37 2.45 19.58 7.23
N ASP A 38 2.85 20.37 6.23
CA ASP A 38 2.15 21.59 5.83
C ASP A 38 1.01 21.24 4.86
N PHE A 39 -0.11 20.78 5.43
CA PHE A 39 -1.33 20.48 4.68
C PHE A 39 -1.86 21.67 3.88
N ALA A 40 -1.57 22.91 4.30
CA ALA A 40 -2.01 24.11 3.58
C ALA A 40 -1.23 24.26 2.27
N GLN A 41 0.09 24.10 2.33
CA GLN A 41 0.93 24.09 1.13
C GLN A 41 0.51 22.97 0.18
N MET A 42 0.38 21.74 0.69
CA MET A 42 0.01 20.59 -0.14
C MET A 42 -1.36 20.79 -0.81
N LEU A 43 -2.37 21.24 -0.06
CA LEU A 43 -3.70 21.52 -0.64
C LEU A 43 -3.64 22.62 -1.71
N ARG A 44 -2.83 23.68 -1.52
CA ARG A 44 -2.65 24.73 -2.54
C ARG A 44 -2.05 24.17 -3.82
N GLU A 45 -1.02 23.35 -3.71
CA GLU A 45 -0.35 22.73 -4.86
C GLU A 45 -1.31 21.83 -5.64
N GLU A 46 -2.11 21.03 -4.94
CA GLU A 46 -3.09 20.14 -5.55
C GLU A 46 -4.26 20.89 -6.22
N LEU A 47 -4.84 21.88 -5.55
CA LEU A 47 -5.88 22.74 -6.15
C LEU A 47 -5.35 23.45 -7.40
N LYS A 48 -4.09 23.89 -7.40
CA LYS A 48 -3.45 24.51 -8.56
C LYS A 48 -3.18 23.52 -9.69
N ARG A 49 -2.68 22.32 -9.35
CA ARG A 49 -2.42 21.22 -10.30
C ARG A 49 -3.67 20.87 -11.09
N ASP A 50 -4.82 20.84 -10.40
CA ASP A 50 -6.10 20.41 -10.98
C ASP A 50 -6.94 21.59 -11.48
N ASN A 51 -6.35 22.79 -11.55
CA ASN A 51 -6.98 24.05 -11.97
C ASN A 51 -8.31 24.33 -11.26
N MET A 52 -8.39 23.99 -9.98
CA MET A 52 -9.61 24.04 -9.19
C MET A 52 -9.78 25.39 -8.49
N SER A 53 -10.99 25.93 -8.59
CA SER A 53 -11.37 27.17 -7.91
C SER A 53 -11.43 26.93 -6.39
N GLN A 54 -10.58 27.65 -5.64
CA GLN A 54 -10.59 27.63 -4.16
C GLN A 54 -11.99 27.93 -3.57
N PRO A 55 -12.73 28.97 -4.04
CA PRO A 55 -14.10 29.20 -3.61
C PRO A 55 -15.04 28.03 -3.86
N ASN A 56 -14.99 27.42 -5.04
CA ASN A 56 -15.89 26.30 -5.39
C ASN A 56 -15.58 25.06 -4.55
N PHE A 57 -14.29 24.77 -4.34
CA PHE A 57 -13.84 23.69 -3.47
C PHE A 57 -14.30 23.89 -2.03
N ALA A 58 -14.16 25.12 -1.49
CA ALA A 58 -14.61 25.44 -0.14
C ALA A 58 -16.12 25.27 0.00
N ASP A 59 -16.92 25.66 -0.99
CA ASP A 59 -18.36 25.47 -0.96
C ASP A 59 -18.78 24.01 -1.00
N ALA A 60 -18.15 23.22 -1.87
CA ALA A 60 -18.39 21.78 -1.96
C ALA A 60 -18.12 21.11 -0.61
N TYR A 61 -16.95 21.40 -0.01
CA TYR A 61 -16.63 20.95 1.35
C TYR A 61 -17.71 21.34 2.35
N TYR A 62 -18.15 22.60 2.37
CA TYR A 62 -19.12 23.06 3.36
C TYR A 62 -20.47 22.37 3.23
N ARG A 63 -20.98 22.25 2.00
CA ARG A 63 -22.27 21.64 1.71
C ARG A 63 -22.28 20.14 2.05
N GLU A 64 -21.17 19.44 1.82
CA GLU A 64 -21.08 18.00 2.03
C GLU A 64 -20.68 17.61 3.47
N VAL A 65 -19.80 18.39 4.10
CA VAL A 65 -19.19 18.02 5.39
C VAL A 65 -19.80 18.79 6.57
N VAL A 66 -20.30 20.01 6.36
CA VAL A 66 -20.79 20.88 7.44
C VAL A 66 -22.32 20.95 7.45
N GLY A 67 -22.96 21.19 6.31
CA GLY A 67 -24.43 21.28 6.25
C GLY A 67 -25.01 21.41 4.84
N VAL A 68 -25.97 20.53 4.53
CA VAL A 68 -26.59 20.39 3.20
C VAL A 68 -27.42 21.62 2.80
N ASN A 69 -27.97 22.37 3.76
CA ASN A 69 -28.84 23.53 3.54
C ASN A 69 -28.12 24.87 3.80
N ALA A 70 -26.86 25.00 3.38
CA ALA A 70 -26.11 26.23 3.55
C ALA A 70 -26.69 27.39 2.71
N GLU A 71 -26.95 28.52 3.36
CA GLU A 71 -27.31 29.77 2.67
C GLU A 71 -26.06 30.49 2.13
N GLU A 72 -26.25 31.42 1.19
CA GLU A 72 -25.14 32.14 0.55
C GLU A 72 -24.24 32.87 1.58
N TYR A 73 -24.86 33.43 2.62
CA TYR A 73 -24.14 34.07 3.72
C TYR A 73 -23.18 33.11 4.45
N ASP A 74 -23.59 31.85 4.67
CA ASP A 74 -22.77 30.85 5.34
C ASP A 74 -21.57 30.45 4.49
N LEU A 75 -21.80 30.32 3.17
CA LEU A 75 -20.78 29.98 2.19
C LEU A 75 -19.75 31.09 2.06
N GLU A 76 -20.17 32.35 1.95
CA GLU A 76 -19.24 33.48 1.87
C GLU A 76 -18.36 33.57 3.12
N LYS A 77 -18.96 33.44 4.31
CA LYS A 77 -18.23 33.39 5.58
C LYS A 77 -17.31 32.17 5.66
N HIS A 78 -17.69 31.04 5.09
CA HIS A 78 -16.85 29.85 5.02
C HIS A 78 -15.67 30.04 4.08
N ARG A 79 -15.86 30.55 2.86
CA ARG A 79 -14.81 30.84 1.89
C ARG A 79 -13.75 31.77 2.47
N GLU A 80 -14.16 32.82 3.17
CA GLU A 80 -13.23 33.75 3.83
C GLU A 80 -12.41 33.06 4.93
N ARG A 81 -13.04 32.17 5.72
CA ARG A 81 -12.32 31.36 6.72
C ARG A 81 -11.36 30.39 6.07
N PHE A 82 -11.78 29.68 5.02
CA PHE A 82 -10.94 28.76 4.26
C PHE A 82 -9.74 29.50 3.65
N LYS A 83 -9.95 30.64 2.99
CA LYS A 83 -8.88 31.46 2.42
C LYS A 83 -7.86 31.91 3.46
N LYS A 84 -8.32 32.37 4.63
CA LYS A 84 -7.43 32.74 5.74
C LYS A 84 -6.66 31.53 6.25
N LEU A 85 -7.33 30.40 6.45
CA LEU A 85 -6.72 29.15 6.90
C LEU A 85 -5.66 28.66 5.91
N LEU A 86 -5.98 28.68 4.61
CA LEU A 86 -5.10 28.24 3.55
C LEU A 86 -3.86 29.12 3.45
N ASN A 87 -3.92 30.42 3.78
CA ASN A 87 -2.76 31.32 3.74
C ASN A 87 -2.08 31.54 5.10
N SER A 88 -2.59 30.88 6.15
CA SER A 88 -2.07 31.01 7.50
C SER A 88 -0.68 30.40 7.60
N THR A 89 0.25 31.11 8.25
CA THR A 89 1.52 30.56 8.74
C THR A 89 1.38 29.96 10.14
N ASP A 90 0.19 30.10 10.74
CA ASP A 90 -0.13 29.62 12.07
C ASP A 90 -0.47 28.12 12.04
N SER A 91 0.45 27.31 12.57
CA SER A 91 0.33 25.86 12.70
C SER A 91 -0.41 25.42 13.96
N ARG A 92 -1.02 26.33 14.74
CA ARG A 92 -1.70 25.99 16.01
C ARG A 92 -3.02 25.21 15.86
N SER A 93 -3.49 24.96 14.64
CA SER A 93 -4.73 24.19 14.40
C SER A 93 -4.66 23.35 13.12
N PRO A 94 -3.69 22.42 13.01
CA PRO A 94 -3.45 21.65 11.79
C PRO A 94 -4.64 20.77 11.40
N GLU A 95 -5.50 20.40 12.36
CA GLU A 95 -6.64 19.52 12.16
C GLU A 95 -7.67 20.12 11.21
N ARG A 96 -7.85 21.46 11.26
CA ARG A 96 -8.80 22.15 10.41
C ARG A 96 -8.38 22.13 8.94
N ILE A 97 -7.11 22.39 8.64
CA ILE A 97 -6.64 22.35 7.26
C ILE A 97 -6.51 20.90 6.78
N ALA A 98 -6.15 19.98 7.67
CA ALA A 98 -6.10 18.56 7.39
C ALA A 98 -7.47 17.99 6.97
N SER A 99 -8.59 18.51 7.47
CA SER A 99 -9.92 18.05 7.04
C SER A 99 -10.23 18.43 5.58
N TYR A 100 -9.91 19.65 5.15
CA TYR A 100 -10.02 20.05 3.74
C TYR A 100 -9.09 19.22 2.86
N TYR A 101 -7.84 19.04 3.30
CA TYR A 101 -6.88 18.23 2.57
C TYR A 101 -7.40 16.79 2.41
N ARG A 102 -7.89 16.15 3.47
CA ARG A 102 -8.49 14.81 3.40
C ARG A 102 -9.70 14.76 2.46
N TYR A 103 -10.58 15.74 2.54
CA TYR A 103 -11.74 15.85 1.65
C TYR A 103 -11.31 15.96 0.19
N PHE A 104 -10.34 16.81 -0.12
CA PHE A 104 -9.78 16.94 -1.46
C PHE A 104 -9.28 15.59 -2.00
N PHE A 105 -8.52 14.86 -1.19
CA PHE A 105 -7.96 13.55 -1.57
C PHE A 105 -9.00 12.46 -1.73
N GLN A 106 -10.12 12.57 -1.02
CA GLN A 106 -11.26 11.66 -1.19
C GLN A 106 -12.04 11.96 -2.46
N GLN A 107 -12.22 13.23 -2.81
CA GLN A 107 -13.19 13.63 -3.85
C GLN A 107 -12.59 13.94 -5.23
N TYR A 108 -11.34 14.40 -5.34
CA TYR A 108 -10.91 15.13 -6.56
C TYR A 108 -9.61 14.67 -7.24
N ARG A 109 -9.20 13.39 -7.15
CA ARG A 109 -8.00 12.96 -7.91
C ARG A 109 -8.22 12.95 -9.45
N THR A 110 -7.16 13.33 -10.17
CA THR A 110 -7.04 13.85 -11.56
C THR A 110 -7.68 13.12 -12.75
N ASP A 111 -8.15 11.89 -12.59
CA ASP A 111 -8.80 11.10 -13.62
C ASP A 111 -10.28 10.82 -13.29
N GLY A 112 -10.74 11.24 -12.11
CA GLY A 112 -12.14 11.12 -11.65
C GLY A 112 -12.63 9.70 -11.38
N LYS A 113 -11.79 8.69 -11.62
CA LYS A 113 -12.18 7.27 -11.57
C LYS A 113 -11.83 6.57 -10.25
N TYR A 114 -10.71 6.93 -9.62
CA TYR A 114 -10.20 6.22 -8.43
C TYR A 114 -9.67 7.20 -7.38
N THR A 115 -9.98 6.94 -6.10
CA THR A 115 -9.51 7.78 -4.99
C THR A 115 -8.01 7.57 -4.73
N TYR A 116 -7.40 8.41 -3.89
CA TYR A 116 -6.02 8.17 -3.46
C TYR A 116 -5.85 6.83 -2.73
N ALA A 117 -6.83 6.46 -1.91
CA ALA A 117 -6.85 5.19 -1.19
C ALA A 117 -6.98 3.99 -2.14
N ASP A 118 -7.79 4.09 -3.20
CA ASP A 118 -7.84 3.07 -4.26
C ASP A 118 -6.47 2.88 -4.90
N LYS A 119 -5.79 3.97 -5.25
CA LYS A 119 -4.49 3.91 -5.94
C LYS A 119 -3.38 3.34 -5.04
N GLN A 120 -3.37 3.69 -3.76
CA GLN A 120 -2.43 3.08 -2.81
C GLN A 120 -2.71 1.59 -2.56
N ALA A 121 -3.98 1.22 -2.41
CA ALA A 121 -4.37 -0.17 -2.23
C ALA A 121 -4.07 -1.02 -3.48
N ALA A 122 -4.33 -0.46 -4.67
CA ALA A 122 -3.98 -1.07 -5.95
C ALA A 122 -2.48 -1.26 -6.09
N TRP A 123 -1.67 -0.28 -5.66
CA TRP A 123 -0.21 -0.38 -5.67
C TRP A 123 0.30 -1.49 -4.74
N ASP A 124 -0.18 -1.54 -3.49
CA ASP A 124 0.21 -2.56 -2.52
C ASP A 124 -0.06 -3.98 -3.09
N MET A 125 -1.25 -4.18 -3.70
CA MET A 125 -1.63 -5.46 -4.31
C MET A 125 -0.89 -5.76 -5.61
N PHE A 126 -0.62 -4.75 -6.44
CA PHE A 126 0.16 -4.89 -7.66
C PHE A 126 1.56 -5.42 -7.35
N VAL A 127 2.25 -4.81 -6.37
CA VAL A 127 3.60 -5.24 -5.95
C VAL A 127 3.58 -6.67 -5.44
N GLU A 128 2.59 -7.03 -4.62
CA GLU A 128 2.44 -8.39 -4.10
C GLU A 128 2.21 -9.41 -5.24
N LEU A 129 1.39 -9.09 -6.24
CA LEU A 129 1.16 -9.98 -7.40
C LEU A 129 2.38 -10.07 -8.33
N ASP A 130 3.11 -8.99 -8.53
CA ASP A 130 4.27 -8.95 -9.42
C ASP A 130 5.49 -9.71 -8.85
N THR A 131 5.66 -9.61 -7.53
CA THR A 131 6.78 -10.26 -6.82
C THR A 131 6.47 -11.70 -6.41
N SER A 132 5.19 -12.08 -6.32
CA SER A 132 4.80 -13.41 -5.87
C SER A 132 5.12 -14.51 -6.89
N ILE A 133 5.63 -15.63 -6.39
CA ILE A 133 5.83 -16.86 -7.17
C ILE A 133 4.49 -17.40 -7.72
N ALA A 134 3.36 -17.03 -7.11
CA ALA A 134 2.03 -17.47 -7.56
C ALA A 134 1.68 -17.01 -8.98
N THR A 135 2.26 -15.92 -9.49
CA THR A 135 2.06 -15.44 -10.87
C THR A 135 3.13 -15.94 -11.85
N ARG A 136 4.16 -16.64 -11.37
CA ARG A 136 5.25 -17.16 -12.19
C ARG A 136 4.96 -18.60 -12.64
N SER A 137 5.28 -18.91 -13.90
CA SER A 137 5.10 -20.25 -14.47
C SER A 137 5.95 -21.28 -13.72
N LEU A 138 5.31 -22.19 -13.00
CA LEU A 138 5.98 -23.29 -12.30
C LEU A 138 6.43 -24.35 -13.32
N LYS A 139 7.68 -24.26 -13.81
CA LYS A 139 8.29 -25.32 -14.64
C LYS A 139 8.82 -26.50 -13.81
N GLY A 140 8.95 -26.35 -12.49
CA GLY A 140 9.41 -27.42 -11.59
C GLY A 140 9.20 -27.12 -10.09
N GLY A 141 8.28 -26.20 -9.77
CA GLY A 141 8.00 -25.83 -8.39
C GLY A 141 6.90 -26.68 -7.75
N ASP A 142 6.99 -26.78 -6.42
CA ASP A 142 6.04 -27.48 -5.55
C ASP A 142 4.66 -26.79 -5.55
N ILE A 143 3.60 -27.59 -5.72
CA ILE A 143 2.21 -27.12 -5.78
C ILE A 143 1.73 -26.65 -4.41
N GLU A 144 2.18 -27.26 -3.32
CA GLU A 144 1.77 -26.86 -1.97
C GLU A 144 2.23 -25.44 -1.66
N SER A 145 3.49 -25.14 -1.99
CA SER A 145 4.05 -23.78 -1.91
C SER A 145 3.24 -22.77 -2.73
N ALA A 146 2.76 -23.16 -3.92
CA ALA A 146 1.91 -22.31 -4.73
C ALA A 146 0.52 -22.09 -4.12
N LEU A 147 -0.11 -23.16 -3.58
CA LEU A 147 -1.41 -23.08 -2.91
C LEU A 147 -1.34 -22.23 -1.64
N SER A 148 -0.30 -22.39 -0.83
CA SER A 148 -0.05 -21.58 0.36
C SER A 148 0.10 -20.09 -0.01
N ARG A 149 0.85 -19.79 -1.07
CA ARG A 149 1.01 -18.41 -1.55
C ARG A 149 -0.29 -17.83 -2.10
N LEU A 150 -1.14 -18.62 -2.74
CA LEU A 150 -2.48 -18.20 -3.19
C LEU A 150 -3.42 -17.94 -2.00
N ALA A 151 -3.38 -18.77 -0.95
CA ALA A 151 -4.13 -18.54 0.28
C ALA A 151 -3.70 -17.25 1.00
N HIS A 152 -2.40 -16.95 1.00
CA HIS A 152 -1.85 -15.71 1.55
C HIS A 152 -2.47 -14.46 0.91
N LEU A 153 -2.78 -14.48 -0.39
CA LEU A 153 -3.36 -13.33 -1.09
C LEU A 153 -4.68 -12.87 -0.46
N PHE A 154 -5.51 -13.78 0.07
CA PHE A 154 -6.76 -13.39 0.77
C PHE A 154 -6.49 -12.56 2.02
N ASN A 155 -5.47 -12.92 2.79
CA ASN A 155 -5.10 -12.19 4.00
C ASN A 155 -4.49 -10.85 3.64
N PHE A 156 -3.60 -10.84 2.64
CA PHE A 156 -2.99 -9.61 2.13
C PHE A 156 -4.06 -8.63 1.64
N HIS A 157 -4.99 -9.08 0.80
CA HIS A 157 -6.08 -8.25 0.29
C HIS A 157 -6.93 -7.64 1.41
N ARG A 158 -7.32 -8.43 2.41
CA ARG A 158 -8.09 -7.93 3.57
C ARG A 158 -7.30 -6.90 4.37
N GLN A 159 -6.02 -7.15 4.64
CA GLN A 159 -5.17 -6.21 5.35
C GLN A 159 -5.00 -4.90 4.59
N THR A 160 -4.79 -4.96 3.28
CA THR A 160 -4.71 -3.79 2.40
C THR A 160 -6.03 -3.00 2.42
N ALA A 161 -7.18 -3.66 2.29
CA ALA A 161 -8.48 -3.00 2.35
C ALA A 161 -8.73 -2.33 3.72
N HIS A 162 -8.38 -2.98 4.82
CA HIS A 162 -8.50 -2.39 6.16
C HIS A 162 -7.55 -1.21 6.38
N LYS A 163 -6.31 -1.31 5.90
CA LYS A 163 -5.29 -0.27 6.01
C LYS A 163 -5.72 1.04 5.32
N HIS A 164 -6.31 0.94 4.12
CA HIS A 164 -6.70 2.09 3.31
C HIS A 164 -8.15 2.54 3.54
N GLY A 165 -8.95 1.73 4.23
CA GLY A 165 -10.29 2.08 4.69
C GLY A 165 -11.31 2.25 3.56
N PHE A 166 -12.44 2.89 3.85
CA PHE A 166 -13.59 2.97 2.93
C PHE A 166 -13.26 3.64 1.58
N GLY A 167 -12.20 4.45 1.52
CA GLY A 167 -11.78 5.13 0.31
C GLY A 167 -11.34 4.18 -0.81
N CYS A 168 -10.87 2.96 -0.50
CA CYS A 168 -10.38 2.00 -1.49
C CYS A 168 -11.48 1.09 -2.09
N ARG A 169 -12.70 1.60 -2.24
CA ARG A 169 -13.86 0.80 -2.65
C ARG A 169 -13.71 0.19 -4.05
N HIS A 170 -13.20 0.94 -5.02
CA HIS A 170 -13.05 0.43 -6.39
C HIS A 170 -11.95 -0.63 -6.49
N TYR A 171 -10.85 -0.44 -5.75
CA TYR A 171 -9.85 -1.47 -5.55
C TYR A 171 -10.48 -2.73 -4.95
N TYR A 172 -11.24 -2.56 -3.86
CA TYR A 172 -11.83 -3.67 -3.13
C TYR A 172 -12.74 -4.51 -4.04
N GLU A 173 -13.70 -3.86 -4.71
CA GLU A 173 -14.63 -4.53 -5.63
C GLU A 173 -13.88 -5.25 -6.76
N THR A 174 -12.89 -4.59 -7.37
CA THR A 174 -12.13 -5.16 -8.49
C THR A 174 -11.33 -6.41 -8.10
N VAL A 175 -10.68 -6.41 -6.93
CA VAL A 175 -9.92 -7.58 -6.45
C VAL A 175 -10.87 -8.66 -5.95
N ASN A 176 -11.90 -8.28 -5.20
CA ASN A 176 -12.85 -9.20 -4.60
C ASN A 176 -13.60 -10.03 -5.67
N ASP A 177 -13.95 -9.43 -6.82
CA ASP A 177 -14.58 -10.13 -7.94
C ASP A 177 -13.72 -11.31 -8.46
N ILE A 178 -12.41 -11.12 -8.61
CA ILE A 178 -11.50 -12.18 -9.04
C ILE A 178 -11.29 -13.20 -7.92
N PHE A 179 -11.23 -12.74 -6.68
CA PHE A 179 -10.97 -13.58 -5.52
C PHE A 179 -12.14 -14.53 -5.26
N GLU A 180 -13.35 -14.01 -5.21
CA GLU A 180 -14.56 -14.80 -4.99
C GLU A 180 -14.90 -15.64 -6.22
N GLY A 181 -14.76 -15.09 -7.43
CA GLY A 181 -15.15 -15.79 -8.66
C GLY A 181 -14.15 -16.83 -9.17
N SER A 182 -12.86 -16.72 -8.81
CA SER A 182 -11.80 -17.57 -9.38
C SER A 182 -10.85 -18.16 -8.35
N LEU A 183 -10.33 -17.33 -7.43
CA LEU A 183 -9.33 -17.78 -6.47
C LEU A 183 -9.94 -18.73 -5.43
N ARG A 184 -11.10 -18.39 -4.85
CA ARG A 184 -11.77 -19.15 -3.79
C ARG A 184 -12.21 -20.54 -4.27
N PRO A 185 -12.91 -20.71 -5.42
CA PRO A 185 -13.26 -22.03 -5.91
C PRO A 185 -12.03 -22.92 -6.15
N PHE A 186 -10.95 -22.33 -6.66
CA PHE A 186 -9.69 -23.04 -6.89
C PHE A 186 -9.04 -23.48 -5.57
N THR A 187 -8.85 -22.58 -4.61
CA THR A 187 -8.22 -22.93 -3.33
C THR A 187 -9.07 -23.90 -2.53
N THR A 188 -10.39 -23.73 -2.48
CA THR A 188 -11.29 -24.68 -1.79
C THR A 188 -11.21 -26.08 -2.38
N LYS A 189 -11.13 -26.21 -3.72
CA LYS A 189 -11.04 -27.51 -4.39
C LYS A 189 -9.73 -28.24 -4.07
N TRP A 190 -8.61 -27.52 -4.12
CA TRP A 190 -7.29 -28.16 -4.08
C TRP A 190 -6.64 -28.16 -2.69
N HIS A 191 -6.93 -27.19 -1.82
CA HIS A 191 -6.31 -27.11 -0.49
C HIS A 191 -6.57 -28.37 0.34
N GLY A 192 -7.83 -28.81 0.46
CA GLY A 192 -8.17 -30.02 1.22
C GLY A 192 -7.63 -31.32 0.59
N GLN A 193 -7.51 -31.37 -0.75
CA GLN A 193 -6.98 -32.56 -1.43
C GLN A 193 -5.48 -32.72 -1.18
N PHE A 194 -4.72 -31.64 -1.26
CA PHE A 194 -3.27 -31.68 -1.03
C PHE A 194 -2.91 -31.79 0.46
N GLU A 195 -3.72 -31.23 1.36
CA GLU A 195 -3.56 -31.37 2.82
C GLU A 195 -3.81 -32.81 3.30
N SER A 196 -4.71 -33.54 2.64
CA SER A 196 -4.97 -34.97 2.93
C SER A 196 -3.87 -35.93 2.45
N GLY A 197 -2.85 -35.44 1.73
CA GLY A 197 -1.77 -36.25 1.18
C GLY A 197 -2.16 -37.15 -0.01
N ILE A 198 -3.42 -37.13 -0.44
CA ILE A 198 -3.90 -37.92 -1.58
C ILE A 198 -3.54 -37.18 -2.88
N LYS A 199 -2.43 -37.57 -3.50
CA LYS A 199 -1.99 -37.04 -4.79
C LYS A 199 -1.82 -38.18 -5.79
N SER A 200 -2.74 -38.32 -6.73
CA SER A 200 -2.43 -39.05 -7.96
C SER A 200 -1.73 -38.11 -8.95
N ASP A 201 -0.87 -38.67 -9.81
CA ASP A 201 -0.24 -37.94 -10.92
C ASP A 201 -1.27 -37.18 -11.78
N ASP A 202 -2.47 -37.74 -11.94
CA ASP A 202 -3.54 -37.14 -12.73
C ASP A 202 -4.18 -35.93 -12.02
N GLN A 203 -4.35 -36.00 -10.70
CA GLN A 203 -4.81 -34.86 -9.90
C GLN A 203 -3.80 -33.72 -9.91
N GLU A 204 -2.50 -34.03 -9.79
CA GLU A 204 -1.44 -33.04 -9.90
C GLU A 204 -1.43 -32.36 -11.28
N LYS A 205 -1.50 -33.15 -12.37
CA LYS A 205 -1.59 -32.59 -13.73
C LYS A 205 -2.80 -31.70 -13.92
N LEU A 206 -3.96 -32.11 -13.40
CA LEU A 206 -5.20 -31.32 -13.47
C LEU A 206 -5.09 -30.02 -12.67
N CYS A 207 -4.57 -30.08 -11.44
CA CYS A 207 -4.31 -28.91 -10.60
C CYS A 207 -3.37 -27.92 -11.30
N ARG A 208 -2.26 -28.40 -11.90
CA ARG A 208 -1.34 -27.54 -12.67
C ARG A 208 -2.00 -26.89 -13.87
N LYS A 209 -2.93 -27.58 -14.55
CA LYS A 209 -3.69 -27.01 -15.67
C LYS A 209 -4.62 -25.90 -15.19
N GLU A 210 -5.37 -26.12 -14.12
CA GLU A 210 -6.28 -25.12 -13.55
C GLU A 210 -5.51 -23.93 -12.96
N LEU A 211 -4.36 -24.18 -12.33
CA LEU A 211 -3.48 -23.13 -11.82
C LEU A 211 -3.03 -22.18 -12.93
N ARG A 212 -2.64 -22.69 -14.10
CA ARG A 212 -2.27 -21.83 -15.24
C ARG A 212 -3.41 -20.90 -15.66
N ASN A 213 -4.65 -21.38 -15.63
CA ASN A 213 -5.81 -20.55 -15.96
C ASN A 213 -6.04 -19.46 -14.90
N LEU A 214 -5.89 -19.81 -13.62
CA LEU A 214 -5.95 -18.84 -12.53
C LEU A 214 -4.82 -17.79 -12.63
N GLN A 215 -3.60 -18.23 -12.94
CA GLN A 215 -2.45 -17.35 -13.13
C GLN A 215 -2.70 -16.32 -14.23
N LYS A 216 -3.34 -16.71 -15.34
CA LYS A 216 -3.74 -15.78 -16.39
C LYS A 216 -4.69 -14.69 -15.86
N LYS A 217 -5.71 -15.08 -15.09
CA LYS A 217 -6.65 -14.13 -14.47
C LYS A 217 -5.97 -13.19 -13.48
N LEU A 218 -5.02 -13.71 -12.69
CA LEU A 218 -4.23 -12.89 -11.76
C LEU A 218 -3.31 -11.91 -12.50
N SER A 219 -2.75 -12.29 -13.65
CA SER A 219 -2.01 -11.38 -14.51
C SER A 219 -2.91 -10.29 -15.10
N GLU A 220 -4.11 -10.64 -15.56
CA GLU A 220 -5.11 -9.64 -16.03
C GLU A 220 -5.52 -8.69 -14.90
N LEU A 221 -5.71 -9.18 -13.68
CA LEU A 221 -5.94 -8.35 -12.50
C LEU A 221 -4.75 -7.42 -12.24
N LYS A 222 -3.52 -7.92 -12.31
CA LYS A 222 -2.31 -7.11 -12.13
C LYS A 222 -2.27 -5.93 -13.10
N GLU A 223 -2.57 -6.16 -14.38
CA GLU A 223 -2.63 -5.08 -15.38
C GLU A 223 -3.74 -4.07 -15.08
N LYS A 224 -4.92 -4.53 -14.64
CA LYS A 224 -6.00 -3.63 -14.20
C LYS A 224 -5.56 -2.75 -13.03
N LEU A 225 -4.88 -3.34 -12.04
CA LEU A 225 -4.39 -2.61 -10.86
C LEU A 225 -3.31 -1.60 -11.24
N ASN A 226 -2.39 -1.95 -12.14
CA ASN A 226 -1.40 -1.01 -12.68
C ASN A 226 -2.08 0.21 -13.33
N GLY A 227 -3.14 -0.03 -14.11
CA GLY A 227 -3.95 1.04 -14.70
C GLY A 227 -4.75 1.88 -13.69
N MET A 228 -4.93 1.42 -12.44
CA MET A 228 -5.46 2.26 -11.36
C MET A 228 -4.36 3.13 -10.73
N CYS A 229 -3.15 2.60 -10.60
CA CYS A 229 -2.02 3.28 -9.98
C CYS A 229 -1.56 4.51 -10.77
N CYS A 230 -1.55 4.40 -12.11
CA CYS A 230 -1.18 5.46 -13.04
C CYS A 230 -2.25 6.58 -13.13
#